data_AF-A0A378TJG1-F1
#
_entry.id   AF-A0A378TJG1-F1
#
_cell.length_a   1.000
_cell.length_b   1.000
_cell.length_c   1.000
_cell.angle_alpha   90.00
_cell.angle_beta   90.00
_cell.angle_gamma   90.00
#
_symmetry.space_group_name_H-M   'P 1'
#
loop_
_entity.id
_entity.type
_entity.pdbx_description
1 polymer ?
#
loop_
_entity_poly.entity_id
_entity_poly.type
_entity_poly.pdbx_seq_one_letter_code
_entity_poly.pdbx_strand_id
1 'polypeptide(L)'
;MSAPTPCRPAPAGGRLALLGRAKLRAEMTTPGESAGCDCPRCCPPPLTDLEAQAALRHVSNADAVALALGRVTLVGFYLCESCGGWIPSFTETT
;
A
#
# COMPACT_ATOMS: atom_id res chain seq x y z
N MET A 1 36.61 8.96 19.40
CA MET A 1 36.04 7.88 18.58
C MET A 1 34.66 7.57 19.13
N SER A 2 33.59 8.01 18.46
CA SER A 2 32.21 7.77 18.91
C SER A 2 31.71 6.43 18.34
N ALA A 3 31.21 5.55 19.22
CA ALA A 3 30.63 4.29 18.82
C ALA A 3 29.33 4.50 18.03
N PRO A 4 29.00 3.66 17.03
CA PRO A 4 27.72 3.72 16.35
C PRO A 4 26.60 3.35 17.32
N THR A 5 25.65 4.27 17.51
CA THR A 5 24.43 4.02 18.27
C THR A 5 23.68 2.84 17.63
N PRO A 6 23.42 1.74 18.35
CA PRO A 6 22.68 0.62 17.78
C PRO A 6 21.27 1.09 17.41
N CYS A 7 20.80 0.69 16.23
CA CYS A 7 19.46 1.00 15.75
C CYS A 7 18.43 0.56 16.80
N ARG A 8 17.77 1.54 17.43
CA ARG A 8 16.68 1.29 18.37
C ARG A 8 15.58 0.51 17.63
N PRO A 9 15.13 -0.66 18.15
CA PRO A 9 14.02 -1.36 17.54
C PRO A 9 12.81 -0.43 17.52
N ALA A 10 12.26 -0.20 16.32
CA ALA A 10 11.06 0.61 16.17
C ALA A 10 9.95 0.00 17.04
N PRO A 11 9.09 0.83 17.67
CA PRO A 11 7.92 0.32 18.38
C PRO A 11 7.13 -0.62 17.46
N ALA A 12 6.52 -1.67 18.00
CA ALA A 12 5.93 -2.78 17.25
C ALA A 12 5.01 -2.38 16.07
N GLY A 13 4.37 -1.20 16.15
CA GLY A 13 3.60 -0.61 15.06
C GLY A 13 4.39 -0.32 13.78
N GLY A 14 5.69 -0.04 13.88
CA GLY A 14 6.56 0.19 12.72
C GLY A 14 6.75 -1.08 11.88
N ARG A 15 6.91 -2.24 12.51
CA ARG A 15 7.04 -3.52 11.79
C ARG A 15 5.74 -3.93 11.10
N LEU A 16 4.60 -3.76 11.78
CA LEU A 16 3.29 -4.03 11.18
C LEU A 16 2.99 -3.07 10.01
N ALA A 17 3.29 -1.78 10.16
CA ALA A 17 3.16 -0.83 9.05
C ALA A 17 4.05 -1.21 7.85
N LEU A 18 5.28 -1.68 8.08
CA LEU A 18 6.14 -2.17 7.00
C LEU A 18 5.56 -3.40 6.30
N LEU A 19 5.02 -4.37 7.06
CA LEU A 19 4.35 -5.54 6.49
C LEU A 19 3.13 -5.14 5.66
N GLY A 20 2.32 -4.21 6.16
CA GLY A 20 1.16 -3.68 5.43
C GLY A 20 1.54 -2.98 4.14
N ARG A 21 2.58 -2.14 4.17
CA ARG A 21 3.11 -1.48 2.97
C ARG A 21 3.66 -2.48 1.95
N ALA A 22 4.33 -3.53 2.41
CA ALA A 22 4.83 -4.60 1.54
C ALA A 22 3.67 -5.37 0.88
N LYS A 23 2.63 -5.72 1.66
CA LYS A 23 1.41 -6.35 1.15
C LYS A 23 0.71 -5.46 0.13
N LEU A 24 0.52 -4.19 0.45
CA LEU A 24 -0.13 -3.23 -0.46
C LEU A 24 0.63 -3.07 -1.78
N ARG A 25 1.96 -2.98 -1.71
CA ARG A 25 2.81 -2.93 -2.91
C ARG A 25 2.58 -4.15 -3.78
N ALA A 26 2.60 -5.35 -3.19
CA ALA A 26 2.35 -6.59 -3.92
C ALA A 26 0.96 -6.58 -4.57
N GLU A 27 -0.09 -6.16 -3.85
CA GLU A 27 -1.45 -6.06 -4.40
C GLU A 27 -1.54 -5.07 -5.57
N MET A 28 -0.91 -3.89 -5.49
CA MET A 28 -0.95 -2.89 -6.56
C MET A 28 -0.14 -3.28 -7.80
N THR A 29 0.92 -4.08 -7.65
CA THR A 29 1.77 -4.52 -8.77
C THR A 29 1.33 -5.87 -9.35
N THR A 30 0.41 -6.56 -8.70
CA THR A 30 -0.15 -7.83 -9.19
C THR A 30 -1.34 -7.52 -10.10
N PRO A 31 -1.44 -8.12 -11.29
CA PRO A 31 -2.64 -7.98 -12.12
C PRO A 31 -3.88 -8.38 -11.31
N GLY A 32 -4.90 -7.53 -11.32
CA GLY A 32 -6.17 -7.87 -10.69
C GLY A 32 -6.80 -9.09 -11.36
N GLU A 33 -7.39 -9.97 -10.56
CA GLU A 33 -8.19 -11.07 -11.11
C GLU A 33 -9.52 -10.49 -11.61
N SER A 34 -9.78 -10.62 -12.91
CA SER A 34 -10.99 -10.08 -13.52
C SER A 34 -12.23 -10.79 -12.96
N ALA A 35 -13.00 -10.09 -12.12
CA ALA A 35 -14.28 -10.57 -11.60
C ALA A 35 -15.40 -10.53 -12.67
N GLY A 36 -15.11 -11.04 -13.88
CA GLY A 36 -16.04 -11.12 -15.01
C GLY A 36 -16.08 -9.88 -15.92
N CYS A 37 -15.24 -8.86 -15.69
CA CYS A 37 -15.14 -7.67 -16.55
C CYS A 37 -13.69 -7.21 -16.70
N ASP A 38 -13.17 -7.22 -17.94
CA ASP A 38 -11.80 -6.81 -18.30
C ASP A 38 -11.68 -5.34 -18.69
N CYS A 39 -12.70 -4.50 -18.42
CA CYS A 39 -12.57 -3.09 -18.75
C CYS A 39 -11.52 -2.41 -17.84
N PRO A 40 -10.81 -1.36 -18.30
CA PRO A 40 -9.78 -0.66 -17.50
C PRO A 40 -10.29 -0.09 -16.18
N ARG A 41 -11.62 0.03 -16.02
CA ARG A 41 -12.28 0.48 -14.81
C ARG A 41 -12.46 -0.64 -13.78
N CYS A 42 -12.69 -1.87 -14.23
CA CYS A 42 -12.91 -3.04 -13.39
C CYS A 42 -11.62 -3.82 -13.14
N CYS A 43 -10.71 -3.82 -14.12
CA CYS A 43 -9.38 -4.39 -14.04
C CYS A 43 -8.37 -3.30 -14.46
N PRO A 44 -8.08 -2.33 -13.59
CA PRO A 44 -7.02 -1.36 -13.87
C PRO A 44 -5.71 -2.11 -14.07
N PRO A 45 -4.85 -1.68 -15.02
CA PRO A 45 -3.55 -2.30 -15.19
C PRO A 45 -2.77 -2.23 -13.88
N PRO A 46 -1.99 -3.27 -13.54
CA PRO A 46 -1.13 -3.24 -12.37
C PRO A 46 -0.18 -2.05 -12.47
N LEU A 47 0.05 -1.40 -11.33
CA LEU A 47 1.01 -0.30 -11.25
C LEU A 47 2.42 -0.85 -11.46
N THR A 48 3.30 -0.02 -12.02
CA THR A 48 4.72 -0.31 -11.97
C THR A 48 5.22 -0.26 -10.54
N ASP A 49 6.35 -0.91 -10.28
CA ASP A 49 6.95 -0.90 -8.95
C ASP A 49 7.27 0.52 -8.43
N LEU A 50 7.68 1.40 -9.34
CA LEU A 50 7.97 2.81 -9.03
C LEU A 50 6.69 3.57 -8.65
N GLU A 51 5.61 3.38 -9.40
CA GLU A 51 4.30 3.97 -9.10
C GLU A 51 3.75 3.46 -7.77
N ALA A 52 3.86 2.16 -7.51
CA ALA A 52 3.47 1.57 -6.24
C ALA A 52 4.26 2.16 -5.07
N GLN A 53 5.58 2.33 -5.20
CA GLN A 53 6.40 2.98 -4.19
C GLN A 53 6.00 4.45 -3.95
N ALA A 54 5.67 5.19 -5.01
CA ALA A 54 5.17 6.56 -4.89
C ALA A 54 3.81 6.59 -4.17
N ALA A 55 2.92 5.65 -4.48
CA ALA A 55 1.61 5.53 -3.86
C ALA A 55 1.68 5.28 -2.34
N LEU A 56 2.66 4.51 -1.89
CA LEU A 56 2.88 4.26 -0.45
C LEU A 56 3.11 5.55 0.35
N ARG A 57 3.52 6.66 -0.27
CA ARG A 57 3.68 7.95 0.43
C ARG A 57 2.35 8.53 0.90
N HIS A 58 1.24 8.14 0.26
CA HIS A 58 -0.11 8.56 0.65
C HIS A 58 -0.75 7.66 1.71
N VAL A 59 -0.09 6.56 2.09
CA VAL A 59 -0.64 5.57 3.02
C VAL A 59 -0.19 5.92 4.43
N SER A 60 -1.15 6.11 5.33
CA SER A 60 -0.85 6.36 6.74
C SER A 60 -0.32 5.09 7.42
N ASN A 61 0.37 5.23 8.55
CA ASN A 61 0.79 4.05 9.32
C ASN A 61 -0.42 3.27 9.86
N ALA A 62 -1.55 3.93 10.13
CA ALA A 62 -2.76 3.28 10.61
C ALA A 62 -3.36 2.36 9.53
N ASP A 63 -3.47 2.85 8.30
CA ASP A 63 -3.98 2.05 7.17
C ASP A 63 -3.05 0.89 6.84
N ALA A 64 -1.74 1.14 6.86
CA ALA A 64 -0.76 0.07 6.67
C ALA A 64 -0.89 -1.01 7.75
N VAL A 65 -1.03 -0.64 9.02
CA VAL A 65 -1.28 -1.62 10.10
C VAL A 65 -2.62 -2.33 9.90
N ALA A 66 -3.69 -1.62 9.55
CA ALA A 66 -4.99 -2.22 9.31
C ALA A 66 -4.96 -3.25 8.17
N LEU A 67 -4.24 -2.95 7.08
CA LEU A 67 -4.06 -3.86 5.95
C LEU A 67 -3.22 -5.08 6.32
N ALA A 68 -2.18 -4.89 7.14
CA ALA A 68 -1.36 -5.98 7.69
C ALA A 68 -2.17 -6.93 8.58
N LEU A 69 -3.12 -6.38 9.34
CA LEU A 69 -4.03 -7.14 10.20
C LEU A 69 -5.25 -7.70 9.45
N GLY A 70 -5.38 -7.41 8.14
CA GLY A 70 -6.53 -7.84 7.34
C GLY A 70 -7.85 -7.15 7.70
N ARG A 71 -7.80 -6.01 8.40
CA ARG A 71 -8.98 -5.21 8.78
C ARG A 71 -9.52 -4.35 7.65
N VAL A 72 -8.66 -4.06 6.67
CA VAL A 72 -9.05 -3.38 5.44
C VAL A 72 -8.44 -4.08 4.24
N THR A 73 -9.09 -3.93 3.09
CA THR A 73 -8.61 -4.42 1.79
C THR A 73 -8.53 -3.28 0.78
N LEU A 74 -7.60 -3.39 -0.17
CA LEU A 74 -7.50 -2.46 -1.29
C LEU A 74 -8.68 -2.68 -2.25
N VAL A 75 -9.42 -1.61 -2.56
CA VAL A 75 -10.54 -1.66 -3.53
C VAL A 75 -10.24 -0.91 -4.82
N GLY A 76 -9.16 -0.12 -4.83
CA GLY A 76 -8.71 0.61 -6.00
C GLY A 76 -7.78 1.76 -5.62
N PHE A 77 -7.48 2.59 -6.59
CA PHE A 77 -6.62 3.75 -6.43
C PHE A 77 -7.04 4.86 -7.40
N TYR A 78 -6.76 6.10 -7.04
CA TYR A 78 -7.08 7.28 -7.85
C TYR A 78 -5.88 8.24 -7.92
N LEU A 79 -5.85 9.10 -8.93
CA LEU A 79 -4.75 10.04 -9.12
C LEU A 79 -4.83 11.18 -8.09
N CYS A 80 -3.69 11.47 -7.45
CA CYS A 80 -3.50 12.68 -6.66
C CYS A 80 -3.27 13.86 -7.60
N GLU A 81 -4.17 14.85 -7.59
CA GLU A 81 -4.04 16.04 -8.44
C GLU A 81 -2.83 16.92 -8.07
N SER A 82 -2.30 16.81 -6.84
CA SER A 82 -1.20 17.65 -6.37
C SER A 82 0.19 17.14 -6.77
N CYS A 83 0.40 15.82 -6.78
CA CYS A 83 1.72 15.23 -7.04
C CYS A 83 1.73 14.26 -8.24
N GLY A 84 0.56 13.96 -8.83
CA GLY A 84 0.41 12.98 -9.90
C GLY A 84 0.58 11.52 -9.47
N GLY A 85 0.79 11.25 -8.18
CA GLY A 85 0.91 9.90 -7.64
C GLY A 85 -0.43 9.21 -7.42
N TRP A 86 -0.43 7.88 -7.33
CA TRP A 86 -1.64 7.11 -7.02
C TRP A 86 -1.95 7.14 -5.51
N ILE A 87 -3.22 7.32 -5.16
CA ILE A 87 -3.72 7.25 -3.79
C ILE A 87 -4.53 5.95 -3.64
N PRO A 88 -4.07 5.01 -2.80
CA PRO A 88 -4.83 3.80 -2.50
C PRO A 88 -6.13 4.11 -1.75
N SER A 89 -7.19 3.39 -2.10
CA SER A 89 -8.49 3.45 -1.43
C SER A 89 -8.80 2.10 -0.77
N PHE A 90 -9.28 2.16 0.47
CA PHE A 90 -9.52 0.97 1.29
C PHE A 90 -10.98 0.87 1.70
N THR A 91 -11.45 -0.35 1.90
CA THR A 91 -12.71 -0.65 2.60
C THR A 91 -12.44 -1.54 3.81
N GLU A 92 -13.31 -1.48 4.82
CA GLU A 92 -13.28 -2.44 5.92
C GLU A 92 -13.55 -3.87 5.42
N THR A 93 -12.85 -4.84 5.98
CA THR A 93 -13.08 -6.25 5.74
C THR A 93 -14.26 -6.70 6.61
N THR A 94 -15.39 -7.06 5.98
CA THR A 94 -16.58 -7.59 6.64
C THR A 94 -16.40 -9.01 7.14
#